data_AF-A0A1V3FZ02-F1
#
_entry.id   AF-A0A1V3FZ02-F1
#
_cell.length_a   1.000
_cell.length_b   1.000
_cell.length_c   1.000
_cell.angle_alpha   90.00
_cell.angle_beta   90.00
_cell.angle_gamma   90.00
#
_symmetry.space_group_name_H-M   'P 1'
#
loop_
_entity.id
_entity.type
_entity.pdbx_description
1 polymer ?
#
loop_
_entity_poly.entity_id
_entity_poly.type
_entity_poly.pdbx_seq_one_letter_code
_entity_poly.pdbx_strand_id
1 'polypeptide(L)'
;MFTLVKIIVSAIIIGIVTEVAKRYPTFGGIIAALPLVSLLSLFWLYFQGEQTQNLSKFVFGVLWGFPATAFLLLIVAFSLKASFSLILSIGLGLGGWGVFLAMQNIVFKNI
;
A
#
# COMPACT_ATOMS: atom_id res chain seq x y z
N MET A 1 14.61 1.71 19.40
CA MET A 1 13.59 2.07 20.41
C MET A 1 12.95 3.41 20.06
N PHE A 2 11.95 3.41 19.15
CA PHE A 2 11.12 4.60 18.79
C PHE A 2 9.67 4.21 18.47
N THR A 3 9.22 3.02 18.89
CA THR A 3 7.97 2.40 18.42
C THR A 3 6.74 3.27 18.68
N LEU A 4 6.64 3.90 19.86
CA LEU A 4 5.54 4.81 20.18
C LEU A 4 5.48 6.01 19.23
N VAL A 5 6.63 6.62 18.94
CA VAL A 5 6.70 7.74 17.98
C VAL A 5 6.28 7.30 16.58
N LYS A 6 6.73 6.12 16.13
CA LYS A 6 6.32 5.56 14.83
C LYS A 6 4.81 5.37 14.74
N ILE A 7 4.19 4.86 15.81
CA ILE A 7 2.73 4.64 15.87
C ILE A 7 1.99 5.97 15.81
N ILE A 8 2.37 6.95 16.64
CA ILE A 8 1.71 8.26 16.70
C ILE A 8 1.80 8.97 15.35
N VAL A 9 2.99 9.03 14.74
CA VAL A 9 3.17 9.65 13.42
C VAL A 9 2.33 8.95 12.35
N SER A 10 2.30 7.62 12.35
CA SER A 10 1.49 6.85 11.40
C SER A 10 0.00 7.12 11.56
N ALA A 11 -0.50 7.14 12.80
CA ALA A 11 -1.90 7.43 13.10
C ALA A 11 -2.30 8.85 12.68
N ILE A 12 -1.43 9.85 12.92
CA ILE A 12 -1.65 11.23 12.50
C ILE A 12 -1.76 11.32 10.97
N ILE A 13 -0.84 10.68 10.23
CA ILE A 13 -0.86 10.67 8.77
C ILE A 13 -2.18 10.04 8.25
N ILE A 14 -2.56 8.87 8.77
CA ILE A 14 -3.81 8.19 8.38
C ILE A 14 -5.02 9.08 8.69
N GLY A 15 -5.04 9.72 9.86
CA GLY A 15 -6.10 10.65 10.26
C GLY A 15 -6.23 11.82 9.29
N ILE A 16 -5.12 12.49 8.95
CA ILE A 16 -5.10 13.61 7.99
C ILE A 16 -5.63 13.17 6.63
N VAL A 17 -5.13 12.05 6.10
CA VAL A 17 -5.55 11.54 4.79
C VAL A 17 -7.04 11.22 4.79
N THR A 18 -7.56 10.63 5.87
CA THR A 18 -8.97 10.29 6.01
C THR A 18 -9.85 11.53 6.07
N GLU A 19 -9.45 12.56 6.80
CA GLU A 19 -10.21 13.83 6.87
C GLU A 19 -10.20 14.57 5.53
N VAL A 20 -9.07 14.57 4.81
CA VAL A 20 -9.00 15.12 3.46
C VAL A 20 -9.89 14.32 2.50
N ALA A 21 -9.91 12.98 2.58
CA ALA A 21 -10.75 12.15 1.73
C ALA A 21 -12.25 12.32 2.02
N LYS A 22 -12.64 12.57 3.27
CA LYS A 22 -14.03 12.91 3.61
C LYS A 22 -14.48 14.23 2.99
N ARG A 23 -13.62 15.26 3.00
CA ARG A 23 -13.95 16.59 2.48
C ARG A 23 -13.78 16.68 0.95
N TYR A 24 -12.77 16.02 0.40
CA TYR A 24 -12.41 16.02 -1.01
C TYR A 24 -12.06 14.60 -1.49
N PRO A 25 -13.06 13.75 -1.81
CA PRO A 25 -12.85 12.34 -2.12
C PRO A 25 -11.83 12.07 -3.24
N THR A 26 -11.88 12.83 -4.33
CA THR A 26 -10.94 12.67 -5.47
C THR A 26 -9.50 12.96 -5.05
N PHE A 27 -9.26 14.09 -4.36
CA PHE A 27 -7.92 14.45 -3.88
C PHE A 27 -7.43 13.52 -2.78
N GLY A 28 -8.30 13.12 -1.86
CA GLY A 28 -7.99 12.15 -0.83
C GLY A 28 -7.60 10.78 -1.41
N GLY A 29 -8.24 10.35 -2.49
CA GLY A 29 -7.86 9.15 -3.23
C GLY A 29 -6.45 9.25 -3.83
N ILE A 30 -6.08 10.39 -4.41
CA ILE A 30 -4.72 10.62 -4.95
C ILE A 30 -3.67 10.58 -3.84
N ILE A 31 -3.94 11.23 -2.70
CA ILE A 31 -3.02 11.22 -1.56
C ILE A 31 -2.92 9.81 -0.97
N ALA A 32 -4.04 9.09 -0.84
CA ALA A 32 -4.07 7.72 -0.35
C ALA A 32 -3.38 6.71 -1.30
N ALA A 33 -3.29 7.03 -2.59
CA ALA A 33 -2.56 6.22 -3.57
C ALA A 33 -1.03 6.31 -3.40
N LEU A 34 -0.53 7.33 -2.69
CA LEU A 34 0.89 7.37 -2.34
C LEU A 34 1.25 6.20 -1.42
N PRO A 35 2.40 5.54 -1.60
CA PRO A 35 2.84 4.45 -0.74
C PRO A 35 3.39 4.99 0.59
N LEU A 36 2.56 5.74 1.34
CA LEU A 36 2.95 6.46 2.55
C LEU A 36 3.54 5.53 3.62
N VAL A 37 2.96 4.33 3.77
CA VAL A 37 3.48 3.30 4.69
C VAL A 37 4.89 2.89 4.30
N SER A 38 5.15 2.67 3.01
CA SER A 38 6.47 2.30 2.51
C SER A 38 7.47 3.44 2.63
N LEU A 39 7.08 4.66 2.30
CA LEU A 39 7.93 5.85 2.43
C LEU A 39 8.31 6.12 3.90
N LEU A 40 7.34 6.01 4.81
CA LEU A 40 7.58 6.18 6.23
C LEU A 40 8.48 5.05 6.76
N SER A 41 8.27 3.82 6.30
CA SER A 41 9.14 2.68 6.65
C SER A 41 10.58 2.90 6.16
N LEU A 42 10.76 3.36 4.92
CA LEU A 42 12.06 3.70 4.35
C LEU A 42 12.77 4.78 5.17
N PHE A 43 12.04 5.84 5.56
CA PHE A 43 12.55 6.90 6.42
C PHE A 43 13.07 6.35 7.75
N TRP A 44 12.29 5.47 8.40
CA TRP A 44 12.71 4.86 9.66
C TRP A 44 13.91 3.93 9.51
N LEU A 45 13.95 3.12 8.45
CA LEU A 45 15.09 2.22 8.17
C LEU A 45 16.37 3.04 7.96
N TYR A 46 16.29 4.12 7.18
CA TYR A 46 17.41 5.04 6.99
C TYR A 46 17.90 5.65 8.31
N PHE A 47 16.99 6.17 9.15
CA PHE A 47 17.33 6.72 10.46
C PHE A 47 17.90 5.70 11.45
N GLN A 48 17.61 4.42 11.24
CA GLN A 48 18.15 3.32 12.04
C GLN A 48 19.54 2.87 11.57
N GLY A 49 20.10 3.50 10.53
CA GLY A 49 21.42 3.19 10.00
C GLY A 49 21.45 1.96 9.09
N GLU A 50 20.31 1.58 8.49
CA GLU A 50 20.28 0.51 7.50
C GLU A 50 21.17 0.81 6.30
N GLN A 51 21.82 -0.23 5.78
CA GLN A 51 22.74 -0.10 4.65
C GLN A 51 21.98 0.32 3.38
N THR A 52 22.59 1.16 2.55
CA THR A 52 22.01 1.63 1.28
C THR A 52 21.56 0.49 0.37
N GLN A 53 22.27 -0.64 0.37
CA GLN A 53 21.89 -1.84 -0.37
C GLN A 53 20.55 -2.42 0.11
N ASN A 54 20.29 -2.44 1.42
CA ASN A 54 19.03 -2.92 1.99
C ASN A 54 17.89 -1.93 1.71
N LEU A 55 18.15 -0.63 1.81
CA LEU A 55 17.19 0.41 1.45
C LEU A 55 16.77 0.32 -0.02
N SER A 56 17.74 0.12 -0.92
CA SER A 56 17.49 -0.09 -2.35
C SER A 56 16.64 -1.33 -2.59
N LYS A 57 17.01 -2.48 -2.00
CA LYS A 57 16.22 -3.72 -2.07
C LYS A 57 14.79 -3.52 -1.56
N PHE A 58 14.61 -2.77 -0.47
CA PHE A 58 13.29 -2.44 0.05
C PHE A 58 12.46 -1.64 -0.96
N VAL A 59 13.02 -0.59 -1.55
CA VAL A 59 12.33 0.22 -2.58
C VAL A 59 11.96 -0.62 -3.79
N PHE A 60 12.88 -1.44 -4.30
CA PHE A 60 12.58 -2.34 -5.42
C PHE A 60 11.53 -3.38 -5.07
N GLY A 61 11.54 -3.92 -3.84
CA GLY A 61 10.49 -4.82 -3.35
C GLY A 61 9.10 -4.15 -3.30
N VAL A 62 9.05 -2.89 -2.87
CA VAL A 62 7.80 -2.10 -2.88
C VAL A 62 7.32 -1.84 -4.31
N LEU A 63 8.23 -1.45 -5.21
CA LEU A 63 7.92 -1.28 -6.65
C LEU A 63 7.39 -2.58 -7.25
N TRP A 64 7.95 -3.72 -6.85
CA TRP A 64 7.51 -5.04 -7.31
C TRP A 64 6.09 -5.39 -6.86
N GLY A 65 5.75 -5.09 -5.60
CA GLY A 65 4.41 -5.32 -5.07
C GLY A 65 3.36 -4.34 -5.61
N PHE A 66 3.78 -3.22 -6.20
CA PHE A 66 2.87 -2.15 -6.64
C PHE A 66 1.80 -2.59 -7.64
N PRO A 67 2.10 -3.37 -8.71
CA PRO A 67 1.07 -3.73 -9.68
C PRO A 67 0.04 -4.72 -9.10
N ALA A 68 0.42 -5.56 -8.13
CA ALA A 68 -0.56 -6.39 -7.42
C ALA A 68 -1.50 -5.53 -6.57
N THR A 69 -0.98 -4.51 -5.89
CA THR A 69 -1.79 -3.55 -5.13
C THR A 69 -2.73 -2.76 -6.04
N ALA A 70 -2.29 -2.35 -7.24
CA ALA A 70 -3.16 -1.74 -8.23
C ALA A 70 -4.31 -2.68 -8.64
N PHE A 71 -4.01 -3.96 -8.86
CA PHE A 71 -5.02 -4.98 -9.17
C PHE A 71 -6.04 -5.18 -8.03
N LEU A 72 -5.59 -5.17 -6.77
CA LEU A 72 -6.49 -5.17 -5.60
C LEU A 72 -7.48 -4.01 -5.67
N LEU A 73 -6.98 -2.79 -5.86
CA LEU A 73 -7.80 -1.58 -5.88
C LEU A 73 -8.79 -1.59 -7.04
N LEU A 74 -8.41 -2.13 -8.20
CA LEU A 74 -9.32 -2.34 -9.33
C LEU A 74 -10.47 -3.26 -8.93
N ILE A 75 -10.19 -4.43 -8.34
CA ILE A 75 -11.24 -5.36 -7.90
C ILE A 75 -12.18 -4.70 -6.89
N VAL A 76 -11.63 -4.00 -5.89
CA VAL A 76 -12.44 -3.29 -4.89
C VAL A 76 -13.30 -2.22 -5.55
N ALA A 77 -12.74 -1.41 -6.46
CA ALA A 77 -13.48 -0.35 -7.15
C ALA A 77 -14.64 -0.89 -7.99
N PHE A 78 -14.42 -1.94 -8.78
CA PHE A 78 -15.47 -2.58 -9.57
C PHE A 78 -16.52 -3.28 -8.70
N SER A 79 -16.09 -3.92 -7.60
CA SER A 79 -17.00 -4.60 -6.69
C SER A 79 -17.94 -3.62 -5.97
N LEU A 80 -17.40 -2.50 -5.49
CA LEU A 80 -18.21 -1.43 -4.89
C LEU A 80 -19.15 -0.78 -5.92
N LYS A 81 -18.70 -0.61 -7.17
CA LYS A 81 -19.55 -0.13 -8.27
C LYS A 81 -20.70 -1.09 -8.59
N ALA A 82 -20.49 -2.39 -8.40
CA ALA A 82 -21.52 -3.44 -8.53
C ALA A 82 -22.41 -3.58 -7.28
N SER A 83 -22.32 -2.65 -6.32
CA SER A 83 -23.11 -2.64 -5.09
C SER A 83 -22.87 -3.82 -4.14
N PHE A 84 -21.70 -4.47 -4.21
CA PHE A 84 -21.32 -5.45 -3.20
C PHE A 84 -20.99 -4.78 -1.86
N SER A 85 -21.15 -5.54 -0.76
CA SER A 85 -20.69 -5.10 0.57
C SER A 85 -19.19 -4.81 0.58
N LEU A 86 -18.77 -3.85 1.41
CA LEU A 86 -17.37 -3.47 1.59
C LEU A 86 -16.50 -4.66 2.00
N ILE A 87 -16.99 -5.49 2.91
CA ILE A 87 -16.25 -6.66 3.43
C ILE A 87 -15.98 -7.66 2.31
N LEU A 88 -16.99 -7.92 1.46
CA LEU A 88 -16.85 -8.80 0.29
C LEU A 88 -15.89 -8.21 -0.73
N SER A 89 -15.99 -6.91 -0.99
CA SER A 89 -15.11 -6.19 -1.94
C SER A 89 -13.65 -6.27 -1.52
N ILE A 90 -13.35 -6.06 -0.24
CA ILE A 90 -11.99 -6.21 0.32
C ILE A 90 -11.54 -7.67 0.26
N GLY A 91 -12.39 -8.63 0.61
CA GLY A 91 -12.08 -10.06 0.54
C GLY A 91 -11.70 -10.51 -0.87
N LEU A 92 -12.48 -10.11 -1.88
CA LEU A 92 -12.19 -10.38 -3.30
C LEU A 92 -10.91 -9.66 -3.74
N GLY A 93 -10.70 -8.42 -3.32
CA GLY A 93 -9.49 -7.65 -3.62
C GLY A 93 -8.23 -8.32 -3.07
N LEU A 94 -8.24 -8.78 -1.82
CA LEU A 94 -7.12 -9.49 -1.20
C LEU A 94 -6.86 -10.85 -1.87
N GLY A 95 -7.92 -11.58 -2.22
CA GLY A 95 -7.81 -12.82 -2.99
C GLY A 95 -7.16 -12.59 -4.36
N GLY A 96 -7.64 -11.61 -5.11
CA GLY A 96 -7.09 -11.25 -6.42
C GLY A 96 -5.66 -10.73 -6.34
N TRP A 97 -5.33 -9.93 -5.32
CA TRP A 97 -3.96 -9.51 -5.02
C TRP A 97 -3.01 -10.69 -4.86
N GLY A 98 -3.39 -11.68 -4.02
CA GLY A 98 -2.56 -12.87 -3.78
C GLY A 98 -2.35 -13.70 -5.04
N VAL A 99 -3.40 -13.92 -5.83
CA VAL A 99 -3.31 -14.63 -7.11
C VAL A 99 -2.41 -13.89 -8.09
N PHE A 100 -2.60 -12.58 -8.25
CA PHE A 100 -1.81 -11.77 -9.17
C PHE A 100 -0.33 -11.70 -8.75
N LEU A 101 -0.05 -11.56 -7.46
CA LEU A 101 1.31 -11.60 -6.93
C LEU A 101 1.98 -12.96 -7.18
N ALA A 102 1.26 -14.07 -7.00
CA ALA A 102 1.77 -15.40 -7.31
C ALA A 102 2.10 -15.53 -8.80
N MET A 103 1.22 -15.04 -9.68
CA MET A 103 1.47 -14.99 -11.13
C MET A 103 2.70 -14.15 -11.48
N GLN A 104 2.84 -12.95 -10.90
CA GLN A 104 4.01 -12.09 -11.09
C GLN A 104 5.30 -12.81 -10.74
N ASN A 105 5.32 -13.49 -9.59
CA ASN A 105 6.51 -14.20 -9.14
C ASN A 105 6.86 -15.38 -10.05
N ILE A 106 5.87 -16.07 -10.63
CA ILE A 106 6.11 -17.16 -11.59
C ILE A 106 6.70 -16.61 -12.90
N VAL A 107 6.15 -15.51 -13.41
CA VAL A 107 6.61 -14.90 -14.67
C VAL A 107 8.04 -14.40 -14.56
N PHE A 108 8.38 -13.72 -13.47
CA PHE A 108 9.68 -13.08 -13.30
C PHE A 108 10.76 -13.98 -12.69
N LYS A 109 10.40 -15.10 -12.06
CA LYS A 109 11.40 -16.12 -11.71
C LYS A 109 11.96 -16.85 -12.94
N ASN A 110 11.30 -16.72 -14.10
CA ASN A 110 11.68 -17.32 -15.37
C ASN A 110 12.35 -16.34 -16.34
N ILE A 111 12.61 -15.10 -15.91
CA ILE A 111 13.39 -14.07 -16.64
C ILE A 111 14.69 -13.85 -15.88
#